data_AF-A0A350PJE9-F1
#
_entry.id   AF-A0A350PJE9-F1
#
_cell.length_a   1.000
_cell.length_b   1.000
_cell.length_c   1.000
_cell.angle_alpha   90.00
_cell.angle_beta   90.00
_cell.angle_gamma   90.00
#
_symmetry.space_group_name_H-M   'P 1'
#
loop_
_entity.id
_entity.type
_entity.pdbx_description
1 polymer ?
#
loop_
_entity_poly.entity_id
_entity_poly.type
_entity_poly.pdbx_seq_one_letter_code
_entity_poly.pdbx_strand_id
1 'polypeptide(L)'
;LFQILNQGEIFQKKNLKKGIKHRLGLIEEEEPVVDDFFRDIKEEYRRSEIAEDDIVDAMVLALFAKWSKEKPLKTIPSDVEKDAMGLPKAYHFI
;
A
#
# COMPACT_ATOMS: atom_id res chain seq x y z
N LEU A 1 1.76 4.90 0.64
CA LEU A 1 1.02 4.03 1.60
C LEU A 1 1.94 3.48 2.68
N PHE A 2 2.99 2.71 2.36
CA PHE A 2 3.90 2.21 3.40
C PHE A 2 4.57 3.31 4.24
N GLN A 3 4.94 4.45 3.66
CA GLN A 3 5.46 5.59 4.44
C GLN A 3 4.45 6.16 5.45
N ILE A 4 3.14 6.02 5.17
CA ILE A 4 2.07 6.43 6.08
C ILE A 4 2.03 5.44 7.26
N LEU A 5 2.06 4.13 6.99
CA LEU A 5 2.14 3.09 8.04
C LEU A 5 3.41 3.24 8.88
N ASN A 6 4.54 3.48 8.22
CA ASN A 6 5.86 3.65 8.85
C ASN A 6 6.05 5.01 9.55
N GLN A 7 5.10 5.93 9.41
CA GLN A 7 5.18 7.30 9.95
C GLN A 7 6.47 8.05 9.55
N GLY A 8 6.97 7.77 8.35
CA GLY A 8 8.27 8.29 7.89
C GLY A 8 8.87 7.54 6.71
N GLU A 9 10.14 7.83 6.42
CA GLU A 9 10.85 7.26 5.29
C GLU A 9 11.18 5.77 5.44
N ILE A 10 11.15 5.05 4.32
CA ILE A 10 11.56 3.64 4.24
C ILE A 10 12.87 3.55 3.48
N PHE A 11 13.92 3.10 4.17
CA PHE A 11 15.28 3.04 3.62
C PHE A 11 15.57 1.71 2.91
N GLN A 12 14.77 0.66 3.16
CA GLN A 12 14.95 -0.67 2.57
C GLN A 12 14.32 -0.74 1.17
N LYS A 13 15.15 -1.08 0.18
CA LYS A 13 14.70 -1.34 -1.20
C LYS A 13 13.58 -2.38 -1.22
N LYS A 14 12.54 -2.11 -2.02
CA LYS A 14 11.29 -2.89 -2.00
C LYS A 14 11.44 -4.36 -2.39
N ASN A 15 12.33 -4.64 -3.34
CA ASN A 15 12.53 -5.97 -3.90
C ASN A 15 13.51 -6.86 -3.11
N LEU A 16 14.12 -6.35 -2.03
CA LEU A 16 14.99 -7.15 -1.16
C LEU A 16 14.13 -7.89 -0.14
N LYS A 17 14.53 -9.11 0.24
CA LYS A 17 13.85 -9.89 1.30
C LYS A 17 13.61 -9.08 2.59
N LYS A 18 14.59 -8.26 2.99
CA LYS A 18 14.45 -7.35 4.14
C LYS A 18 13.40 -6.26 3.92
N GLY A 19 13.29 -5.74 2.70
CA GLY A 19 12.28 -4.74 2.34
C GLY A 19 10.87 -5.29 2.23
N ILE A 20 10.73 -6.53 1.73
CA ILE A 20 9.46 -7.29 1.75
C ILE A 20 9.03 -7.55 3.19
N LYS A 21 9.90 -8.13 4.01
CA LYS A 21 9.61 -8.42 5.42
C LYS A 21 9.23 -7.16 6.21
N HIS A 22 9.94 -6.06 6.00
CA HIS A 22 9.61 -4.79 6.64
C HIS A 22 8.19 -4.33 6.28
N ARG A 23 7.83 -4.38 4.99
CA ARG A 23 6.50 -3.96 4.52
C ARG A 23 5.39 -4.88 5.00
N LEU A 24 5.61 -6.20 5.04
CA LEU A 24 4.65 -7.15 5.62
C LEU A 24 4.40 -6.82 7.08
N GLY A 25 5.45 -6.60 7.88
CA GLY A 25 5.30 -6.22 9.28
C GLY A 25 4.48 -4.94 9.48
N LEU A 26 4.66 -3.93 8.61
CA LEU A 26 3.85 -2.70 8.66
C LEU A 26 2.35 -2.96 8.41
N ILE A 27 2.00 -3.94 7.58
CA ILE A 27 0.59 -4.30 7.32
C ILE A 27 0.07 -5.21 8.45
N GLU A 28 0.91 -6.12 8.96
CA GLU A 28 0.59 -7.05 10.05
C GLU A 28 0.18 -6.34 11.34
N GLU A 29 0.79 -5.18 11.64
CA GLU A 29 0.39 -4.32 12.77
C GLU A 29 -1.08 -3.90 12.72
N GLU A 30 -1.68 -3.86 11.53
CA GLU A 30 -3.08 -3.47 11.30
C GLU A 30 -3.98 -4.68 10.99
N GLU A 31 -3.46 -5.70 10.31
CA GLU A 31 -4.17 -6.91 9.91
C GLU A 31 -3.31 -8.16 10.19
N PRO A 32 -3.51 -8.88 11.31
CA PRO A 32 -2.67 -10.02 11.69
C PRO A 32 -2.67 -11.20 10.71
N VAL A 33 -3.63 -11.26 9.79
CA VAL A 33 -3.79 -12.34 8.79
C VAL A 33 -2.89 -12.17 7.56
N VAL A 34 -2.11 -11.09 7.48
CA VAL A 34 -1.26 -10.72 6.34
C VAL A 34 -0.29 -11.84 5.94
N ASP A 35 0.38 -12.48 6.90
CA ASP A 35 1.37 -13.50 6.60
C ASP A 35 0.76 -14.75 5.96
N ASP A 36 -0.46 -15.12 6.37
CA ASP A 36 -1.20 -16.24 5.77
C ASP A 36 -1.59 -15.91 4.33
N PHE A 37 -2.17 -14.73 4.07
CA PHE A 37 -2.49 -14.31 2.70
C PHE A 37 -1.27 -14.23 1.80
N PHE A 38 -0.14 -13.70 2.30
CA PHE A 38 1.08 -13.62 1.51
C PHE A 38 1.62 -15.01 1.16
N ARG A 39 1.53 -15.98 2.09
CA ARG A 39 1.90 -17.37 1.83
C ARG A 39 0.97 -18.00 0.79
N ASP A 40 -0.34 -17.87 0.98
CA ASP A 40 -1.34 -18.50 0.11
C ASP A 40 -1.20 -18.01 -1.35
N ILE A 41 -1.01 -16.71 -1.56
CA ILE A 41 -0.78 -16.13 -2.90
C ILE A 41 0.52 -16.67 -3.53
N LYS A 42 1.58 -16.84 -2.73
CA LYS A 42 2.85 -17.40 -3.21
C LYS A 42 2.79 -18.88 -3.54
N GLU A 43 1.87 -19.61 -2.93
CA GLU A 43 1.63 -21.02 -3.24
C GLU A 43 0.77 -21.17 -4.50
N GLU A 44 -0.15 -20.23 -4.74
CA GLU A 44 -1.02 -20.21 -5.92
C GLU A 44 -0.30 -19.73 -7.19
N TYR A 45 0.55 -18.70 -7.09
CA TYR A 45 1.19 -18.07 -8.24
C TYR A 45 2.70 -18.27 -8.26
N ARG A 46 3.26 -18.50 -9.45
CA ARG A 46 4.70 -18.57 -9.63
C ARG A 46 5.30 -17.17 -9.55
N ARG A 47 6.55 -17.09 -9.10
CA ARG A 47 7.33 -15.83 -9.08
C ARG A 47 7.50 -15.20 -10.48
N SER A 48 7.43 -16.00 -11.54
CA SER A 48 7.46 -15.51 -12.92
C SER A 48 6.18 -14.79 -13.33
N GLU A 49 5.08 -15.03 -12.61
CA GLU A 49 3.77 -14.45 -12.87
C GLU A 49 3.57 -13.19 -12.00
N ILE A 50 4.00 -13.25 -10.73
CA ILE A 50 3.83 -12.15 -9.78
C ILE A 50 5.10 -11.99 -8.94
N ALA A 51 5.65 -10.76 -8.87
CA ALA A 51 6.77 -10.48 -7.99
C ALA A 51 6.30 -10.33 -6.53
N GLU A 52 7.14 -10.71 -5.56
CA GLU A 52 6.79 -10.63 -4.14
C GLU A 52 6.44 -9.20 -3.69
N ASP A 53 7.10 -8.18 -4.24
CA ASP A 53 6.79 -6.79 -3.93
C ASP A 53 5.45 -6.34 -4.50
N ASP A 54 5.01 -6.88 -5.64
CA ASP A 54 3.70 -6.58 -6.21
C ASP A 54 2.57 -7.15 -5.34
N ILE A 55 2.77 -8.34 -4.75
CA ILE A 55 1.81 -8.91 -3.77
C ILE A 55 1.66 -7.96 -2.59
N VAL A 56 2.78 -7.52 -2.01
CA VAL A 56 2.79 -6.63 -0.84
C VAL A 56 2.21 -5.25 -1.19
N ASP A 57 2.51 -4.72 -2.37
CA ASP A 57 1.94 -3.46 -2.89
C ASP A 57 0.40 -3.58 -3.04
N ALA A 58 -0.12 -4.73 -3.48
CA ALA A 58 -1.57 -4.99 -3.55
C ALA A 58 -2.23 -5.09 -2.17
N MET A 59 -1.57 -5.74 -1.20
CA MET A 59 -2.09 -5.89 0.16
C MET A 59 -2.23 -4.54 0.87
N VAL A 60 -1.25 -3.64 0.73
CA VAL A 60 -1.37 -2.30 1.33
C VAL A 60 -2.47 -1.48 0.66
N LEU A 61 -2.72 -1.66 -0.64
CA LEU A 61 -3.86 -1.03 -1.32
C LEU A 61 -5.18 -1.54 -0.75
N ALA A 62 -5.30 -2.84 -0.50
CA ALA A 62 -6.49 -3.43 0.12
C ALA A 62 -6.72 -2.88 1.54
N LEU A 63 -5.66 -2.76 2.35
CA LEU A 63 -5.74 -2.15 3.69
C LEU A 63 -6.24 -0.71 3.63
N PHE A 64 -5.67 0.12 2.76
CA PHE A 64 -6.11 1.51 2.61
C PHE A 64 -7.54 1.60 2.05
N ALA A 65 -7.93 0.71 1.13
CA ALA A 65 -9.31 0.63 0.68
C ALA A 65 -10.27 0.28 1.84
N LYS A 66 -9.88 -0.61 2.75
CA LYS A 66 -10.64 -0.89 3.98
C LYS A 66 -10.77 0.36 4.85
N TRP A 67 -9.66 1.03 5.14
CA TRP A 67 -9.65 2.26 5.93
C TRP A 67 -10.46 3.41 5.33
N SER A 68 -10.62 3.45 4.01
CA SER A 68 -11.36 4.52 3.33
C SER A 68 -12.82 4.63 3.78
N LYS A 69 -13.36 3.53 4.35
CA LYS A 69 -14.71 3.46 4.89
C LYS A 69 -14.85 4.16 6.24
N GLU A 70 -13.75 4.30 6.98
CA GLU A 70 -13.76 4.75 8.38
C GLU A 70 -12.97 6.04 8.59
N LYS A 71 -11.89 6.23 7.83
CA LYS A 71 -11.00 7.39 7.90
C LYS A 71 -11.34 8.37 6.77
N PRO A 72 -11.35 9.69 7.04
CA PRO A 72 -11.65 10.69 6.04
C PRO A 72 -10.56 10.73 4.97
N LEU A 73 -10.98 10.81 3.71
CA LEU A 73 -10.09 11.03 2.58
C LEU A 73 -9.46 12.43 2.68
N LYS A 74 -8.13 12.48 2.71
CA LYS A 74 -7.33 13.71 2.64
C LYS A 74 -6.95 14.00 1.19
N THR A 75 -6.79 15.28 0.90
CA THR A 75 -6.48 15.78 -0.46
C THR A 75 -5.32 16.75 -0.41
N ILE A 76 -4.34 16.59 -1.30
CA ILE A 76 -3.21 17.52 -1.48
C ILE A 76 -3.13 17.94 -2.96
N PRO A 77 -3.08 19.25 -3.27
CA PRO A 77 -3.27 20.38 -2.34
C PRO A 77 -4.69 20.42 -1.77
N SER A 78 -4.88 21.08 -0.63
CA SER A 78 -6.21 21.23 -0.01
C SER A 78 -7.13 22.12 -0.85
N ASP A 79 -6.57 23.11 -1.54
CA ASP A 79 -7.25 23.89 -2.56
C ASP A 79 -6.93 23.30 -3.94
N VAL A 80 -7.95 22.71 -4.58
CA VAL A 80 -7.78 21.86 -5.74
C VAL A 80 -8.07 22.61 -7.02
N GLU A 81 -7.02 22.95 -7.76
CA GLU A 81 -7.16 23.45 -9.12
C GLU A 81 -7.75 22.39 -10.05
N LYS A 82 -8.50 22.83 -11.06
CA LYS A 82 -8.97 21.98 -12.15
C LYS A 82 -8.14 22.23 -13.42
N ASP A 83 -7.94 21.19 -14.22
CA ASP A 83 -7.35 21.34 -15.55
C ASP A 83 -8.36 21.85 -16.59
N ALA A 84 -7.95 21.96 -17.85
CA ALA A 84 -8.79 22.44 -18.95
C ALA A 84 -10.00 21.53 -19.24
N MET A 85 -9.97 20.27 -18.78
CA MET A 85 -11.04 19.29 -18.90
C MET A 85 -11.91 19.24 -17.63
N GLY A 86 -11.61 20.04 -16.61
CA GLY A 86 -12.32 20.07 -15.34
C GLY A 86 -11.87 19.01 -14.33
N LEU A 87 -10.78 18.27 -14.61
CA LEU A 87 -10.26 17.25 -13.70
C LEU A 87 -9.50 17.89 -12.53
N PRO A 88 -9.75 17.45 -11.28
CA PRO A 88 -9.02 17.94 -10.12
C PRO A 88 -7.55 17.53 -10.19
N LYS A 89 -6.65 18.50 -10.06
CA LYS A 89 -5.21 18.28 -9.95
C LYS A 89 -4.83 18.03 -8.49
N ALA A 90 -5.27 16.90 -7.94
CA ALA A 90 -5.00 16.56 -6.56
C ALA A 90 -4.67 15.08 -6.35
N TYR A 91 -3.94 14.83 -5.26
CA TYR A 91 -3.68 13.50 -4.73
C TYR A 91 -4.61 13.23 -3.56
N HIS A 92 -5.33 12.12 -3.63
CA HIS A 92 -6.21 11.65 -2.56
C HIS A 92 -5.57 10.49 -1.80
N PHE A 93 -5.64 10.52 -0.48
CA PHE A 93 -5.09 9.49 0.40
C PHE A 93 -5.86 9.44 1.73
N ILE A 94 -5.52 8.49 2.59
CA ILE A 94 -6.09 8.32 3.93
C ILE A 94 -5.01 8.61 4.97
#